data_AF-A0A943AN96-F1
#
_entry.id   AF-A0A943AN96-F1
#
_cell.length_a   1.000
_cell.length_b   1.000
_cell.length_c   1.000
_cell.angle_alpha   90.00
_cell.angle_beta   90.00
_cell.angle_gamma   90.00
#
_symmetry.space_group_name_H-M   'P 1'
#
loop_
_entity.id
_entity.type
_entity.pdbx_description
1 polymer ?
#
loop_
_entity_poly.entity_id
_entity_poly.type
_entity_poly.pdbx_seq_one_letter_code
_entity_poly.pdbx_strand_id
1 'polypeptide(L)'
;MRLNSPQAVPWYFQLIVVFYALHTSMPVVGFYTPAVVNAAVVLYLYLYLFLRNNKETIADIKYILPIFSIYILSLLYEGASHLVTYIYGISQLFIYPLLALYLLKNGNQKFIRRVFLIIGLSYMITGITTYYGCQIFPSASRDIAAQLISEDPEQYAMYMSYNIGSFSFIYTLILTLPLLIYMIRDKRINMIIGLACIFIVVMTILASEYATALLFLIVCLMAFFLPKYFGQKEIVWIIVGTAVLYVAGKQFFGHAFESLANVVTSETVADRFHNLAVFFSGETDNVDGDVESRMDLYNLSIKAFFKSPLWGSSNAKVGGHSFMLDNLGRYGLLGLIAMIIMYRRMFKAFFKPCAQQKWYGYICLLFLVALAFAFLNPKDNLIVLTFIVPLFMASYKEELQA
;
A
#
# COMPACT_ATOMS: atom_id res chain seq x y z
N MET A 1 27.50 -8.58 9.23
CA MET A 1 26.67 -9.80 9.05
C MET A 1 27.61 -10.93 8.67
N ARG A 2 27.80 -11.94 9.53
CA ARG A 2 28.48 -13.17 9.12
C ARG A 2 27.47 -14.00 8.34
N LEU A 3 27.74 -14.23 7.06
CA LEU A 3 26.92 -15.07 6.19
C LEU A 3 27.30 -16.53 6.45
N ASN A 4 26.49 -17.26 7.21
CA ASN A 4 26.56 -18.72 7.20
C ASN A 4 26.18 -19.21 5.80
N SER A 5 26.76 -20.32 5.34
CA SER A 5 26.43 -20.91 4.05
C SER A 5 24.91 -21.10 3.92
N PRO A 6 24.27 -20.65 2.83
CA PRO A 6 22.83 -20.71 2.70
C PRO A 6 22.38 -22.16 2.58
N GLN A 7 21.85 -22.73 3.66
CA GLN A 7 21.12 -23.99 3.57
C GLN A 7 19.88 -23.75 2.69
N ALA A 8 19.75 -24.54 1.63
CA ALA A 8 18.68 -24.36 0.65
C ALA A 8 17.30 -24.34 1.33
N VAL A 9 16.51 -23.29 1.05
CA VAL A 9 15.13 -23.19 1.51
C VAL A 9 14.32 -24.34 0.89
N PRO A 10 13.68 -25.21 1.68
CA PRO A 10 12.95 -26.38 1.17
C PRO A 10 11.78 -25.98 0.25
N TRP A 11 11.48 -26.81 -0.76
CA TRP A 11 10.46 -26.53 -1.77
C TRP A 11 9.05 -26.36 -1.17
N TYR A 12 8.71 -27.09 -0.13
CA TYR A 12 7.39 -26.99 0.52
C TYR A 12 7.20 -25.63 1.21
N PHE A 13 8.25 -25.08 1.82
CA PHE A 13 8.21 -23.75 2.41
C PHE A 13 8.05 -22.69 1.32
N GLN A 14 8.75 -22.87 0.20
CA GLN A 14 8.59 -22.00 -0.95
C GLN A 14 7.15 -21.97 -1.47
N LEU A 15 6.50 -23.13 -1.54
CA LEU A 15 5.10 -23.25 -1.96
C LEU A 15 4.15 -22.55 -0.99
N ILE A 16 4.37 -22.70 0.33
CA ILE A 16 3.53 -22.05 1.35
C ILE A 16 3.69 -20.52 1.32
N VAL A 17 4.91 -20.02 1.12
CA VAL A 17 5.16 -18.58 0.92
C VAL A 17 4.44 -18.05 -0.32
N VAL A 18 4.48 -18.81 -1.43
CA VAL A 18 3.76 -18.46 -2.66
C VAL A 18 2.25 -18.45 -2.43
N PHE A 19 1.71 -19.48 -1.79
CA PHE A 19 0.30 -19.55 -1.45
C PHE A 19 -0.13 -18.35 -0.60
N TYR A 20 0.63 -18.03 0.46
CA TYR A 20 0.33 -16.90 1.34
C TYR A 20 0.39 -15.55 0.61
N ALA A 21 1.35 -15.39 -0.31
CA ALA A 21 1.43 -14.22 -1.17
C ALA A 21 0.25 -14.12 -2.15
N LEU A 22 -0.22 -15.24 -2.70
CA LEU A 22 -1.37 -15.29 -3.61
C LEU A 22 -2.70 -15.04 -2.89
N HIS A 23 -2.90 -15.63 -1.71
CA HIS A 23 -4.05 -15.37 -0.85
C HIS A 23 -4.28 -13.86 -0.67
N THR A 24 -3.20 -13.11 -0.52
CA THR A 24 -3.29 -11.68 -0.17
C THR A 24 -3.22 -10.74 -1.36
N SER A 25 -2.71 -11.20 -2.50
CA SER A 25 -2.65 -10.43 -3.74
C SER A 25 -3.83 -10.66 -4.69
N MET A 26 -4.57 -11.77 -4.53
CA MET A 26 -5.72 -12.13 -5.35
C MET A 26 -6.98 -12.26 -4.49
N PRO A 27 -7.97 -11.35 -4.66
CA PRO A 27 -9.25 -11.43 -3.98
C PRO A 27 -9.90 -12.81 -4.04
N VAL A 28 -9.89 -13.46 -5.21
CA VAL A 28 -10.53 -14.77 -5.41
C VAL A 28 -9.87 -15.87 -4.57
N VAL A 29 -8.53 -15.86 -4.46
CA VAL A 29 -7.79 -16.83 -3.66
C VAL A 29 -8.09 -16.61 -2.18
N GLY A 30 -8.07 -15.35 -1.73
CA GLY A 30 -8.40 -15.03 -0.34
C GLY A 30 -9.84 -15.37 0.03
N PHE A 31 -10.79 -15.17 -0.89
CA PHE A 31 -12.20 -15.47 -0.69
C PHE A 31 -12.46 -16.97 -0.55
N TYR A 32 -11.90 -17.79 -1.44
CA TYR A 32 -12.08 -19.25 -1.38
C TYR A 32 -11.18 -19.94 -0.37
N THR A 33 -10.24 -19.24 0.28
CA THR A 33 -9.40 -19.82 1.33
C THR A 33 -10.15 -19.78 2.68
N PRO A 34 -10.50 -20.94 3.27
CA PRO A 34 -11.13 -20.95 4.58
C PRO A 34 -10.21 -20.34 5.64
N ALA A 35 -10.78 -19.58 6.57
CA ALA A 35 -10.01 -18.90 7.63
C ALA A 35 -9.11 -19.87 8.42
N VAL A 36 -9.58 -21.10 8.67
CA VAL A 36 -8.81 -22.16 9.36
C VAL A 36 -7.58 -22.59 8.56
N VAL A 37 -7.70 -22.67 7.22
CA VAL A 37 -6.57 -23.01 6.35
C VAL A 37 -5.54 -21.89 6.35
N ASN A 38 -5.98 -20.63 6.26
CA ASN A 38 -5.06 -19.49 6.35
C ASN A 38 -4.37 -19.43 7.73
N ALA A 39 -5.11 -19.67 8.81
CA ALA A 39 -4.54 -19.72 10.16
C ALA A 39 -3.48 -20.82 10.30
N ALA A 40 -3.72 -22.01 9.74
CA ALA A 40 -2.74 -23.09 9.71
C ALA A 40 -1.49 -22.71 8.90
N VAL A 41 -1.64 -22.02 7.76
CA VAL A 41 -0.52 -21.50 6.96
C VAL A 41 0.31 -20.49 7.73
N VAL A 42 -0.34 -19.51 8.37
CA VAL A 42 0.33 -18.49 9.18
C VAL A 42 1.09 -19.13 10.35
N LEU A 43 0.45 -20.06 11.07
CA LEU A 43 1.08 -20.81 12.15
C LEU A 43 2.29 -21.61 11.65
N TYR A 44 2.15 -22.30 10.52
CA TYR A 44 3.25 -23.04 9.91
C TYR A 44 4.45 -22.12 9.60
N LEU A 45 4.20 -20.94 9.01
CA LEU A 45 5.25 -19.98 8.70
C LEU A 45 5.99 -19.54 9.96
N TYR A 46 5.28 -19.23 11.05
CA TYR A 46 5.92 -18.92 12.34
C TYR A 46 6.73 -20.10 12.87
N LEU A 47 6.15 -21.31 12.94
CA LEU A 47 6.82 -22.51 13.43
C LEU A 47 8.10 -22.79 12.63
N TYR A 48 8.04 -22.69 11.31
CA TYR A 48 9.21 -22.88 10.45
C TYR A 48 10.32 -21.88 10.79
N LEU A 49 9.99 -20.58 10.92
CA LEU A 49 10.96 -19.54 11.22
C LEU A 49 11.60 -19.71 12.61
N PHE A 50 10.82 -20.12 13.62
CA PHE A 50 11.32 -20.37 14.96
C PHE A 50 12.16 -21.64 15.05
N LEU A 51 11.72 -22.75 14.44
CA LEU A 51 12.44 -24.02 14.46
C LEU A 51 13.76 -23.94 13.69
N ARG A 52 13.80 -23.16 12.61
CA ARG A 52 15.00 -23.03 11.78
C ARG A 52 16.08 -22.17 12.44
N ASN A 53 15.71 -20.96 12.88
CA ASN A 53 16.66 -19.92 13.29
C ASN A 53 16.20 -19.16 14.56
N ASN A 54 15.74 -19.85 15.60
CA ASN A 54 15.13 -19.24 16.81
C ASN A 54 15.81 -17.95 17.31
N LYS A 55 17.14 -17.98 17.53
CA LYS A 55 17.89 -16.81 18.04
C LYS A 55 17.84 -15.61 17.10
N GLU A 56 17.98 -15.82 15.79
CA GLU A 56 17.89 -14.74 14.80
C GLU A 56 16.45 -14.25 14.64
N THR A 57 15.48 -15.17 14.62
CA THR A 57 14.06 -14.85 14.54
C THR A 57 13.62 -13.99 15.72
N ILE A 58 14.04 -14.31 16.95
CA ILE A 58 13.77 -13.48 18.13
C ILE A 58 14.42 -12.09 17.99
N ALA A 59 15.65 -12.02 17.48
CA ALA A 59 16.32 -10.74 17.25
C ALA A 59 15.57 -9.91 16.20
N ASP A 60 15.08 -10.53 15.13
CA ASP A 60 14.28 -9.88 14.08
C ASP A 60 12.92 -9.42 14.61
N ILE A 61 12.25 -10.22 15.44
CA ILE A 61 11.01 -9.83 16.12
C ILE A 61 11.24 -8.56 16.94
N LYS A 62 12.26 -8.54 17.81
CA LYS A 62 12.62 -7.34 18.58
C LYS A 62 12.92 -6.16 17.67
N TYR A 63 13.53 -6.44 16.51
CA TYR A 63 13.87 -5.42 15.55
C TYR A 63 12.63 -4.82 14.89
N ILE A 64 11.65 -5.62 14.47
CA ILE A 64 10.46 -5.16 13.72
C ILE A 64 9.27 -4.80 14.61
N LEU A 65 9.23 -5.24 15.87
CA LEU A 65 8.12 -4.95 16.81
C LEU A 65 7.70 -3.48 16.84
N PRO A 66 8.61 -2.47 16.83
CA PRO A 66 8.20 -1.06 16.82
C PRO A 66 7.41 -0.64 15.57
N ILE A 67 7.50 -1.38 14.45
CA ILE A 67 6.68 -1.15 13.24
C ILE A 67 5.19 -1.37 13.57
N PHE A 68 4.88 -2.22 14.55
CA PHE A 68 3.52 -2.55 14.92
C PHE A 68 2.96 -1.71 16.07
N SER A 69 3.67 -0.65 16.46
CA SER A 69 3.29 0.20 17.61
C SER A 69 1.85 0.70 17.56
N ILE A 70 1.33 1.06 16.39
CA ILE A 70 -0.06 1.52 16.25
C ILE A 70 -1.10 0.40 16.43
N TYR A 71 -0.80 -0.81 15.96
CA TYR A 71 -1.68 -1.97 16.16
C TYR A 71 -1.64 -2.46 17.61
N ILE A 72 -0.50 -2.29 18.29
CA ILE A 72 -0.40 -2.53 19.74
C ILE A 72 -1.30 -1.54 20.49
N LEU A 73 -1.29 -0.25 20.12
CA LEU A 73 -2.22 0.72 20.71
C LEU A 73 -3.68 0.35 20.43
N SER A 74 -4.01 -0.01 19.19
CA SER A 74 -5.35 -0.47 18.82
C SER A 74 -5.80 -1.68 19.63
N LEU A 75 -4.93 -2.68 19.82
CA LEU A 75 -5.20 -3.83 20.68
C LEU A 75 -5.49 -3.41 22.14
N LEU A 76 -4.76 -2.44 22.67
CA LEU A 76 -4.93 -1.98 24.05
C LEU A 76 -6.20 -1.15 24.25
N TYR A 77 -6.62 -0.37 23.25
CA TYR A 77 -7.78 0.52 23.35
C TYR A 77 -9.10 -0.15 22.94
N GLU A 78 -9.06 -1.04 21.96
CA GLU A 78 -10.25 -1.59 21.28
C GLU A 78 -10.29 -3.13 21.32
N GLY A 79 -9.17 -3.79 21.59
CA GLY A 79 -9.02 -5.24 21.43
C GLY A 79 -9.66 -6.11 22.52
N ALA A 80 -10.15 -5.54 23.62
CA ALA A 80 -10.63 -6.31 24.77
C ALA A 80 -11.85 -7.19 24.45
N SER A 81 -12.77 -6.74 23.58
CA SER A 81 -14.00 -7.46 23.22
C SER A 81 -13.79 -8.53 22.13
N HIS A 82 -12.72 -8.43 21.33
CA HIS A 82 -12.45 -9.32 20.19
C HIS A 82 -10.98 -9.74 20.12
N LEU A 83 -10.40 -10.08 21.28
CA LEU A 83 -8.96 -10.30 21.45
C LEU A 83 -8.37 -11.31 20.47
N VAL A 84 -9.03 -12.46 20.29
CA VAL A 84 -8.55 -13.54 19.41
C VAL A 84 -8.47 -13.07 17.95
N THR A 85 -9.52 -12.41 17.46
CA THR A 85 -9.59 -11.89 16.09
C THR A 85 -8.55 -10.80 15.86
N TYR A 86 -8.35 -9.91 16.84
CA TYR A 86 -7.32 -8.87 16.79
C TYR A 86 -5.91 -9.46 16.75
N ILE A 87 -5.59 -10.40 17.64
CA ILE A 87 -4.29 -11.07 17.67
C ILE A 87 -4.05 -11.81 16.35
N TYR A 88 -5.07 -12.50 15.83
CA TYR A 88 -4.98 -13.18 14.54
C TYR A 88 -4.70 -12.19 13.40
N GLY A 89 -5.45 -11.08 13.31
CA GLY A 89 -5.21 -10.03 12.31
C GLY A 89 -3.80 -9.43 12.39
N ILE A 90 -3.33 -9.11 13.59
CA ILE A 90 -1.96 -8.61 13.81
C ILE A 90 -0.94 -9.66 13.41
N SER A 91 -1.16 -10.94 13.74
CA SER A 91 -0.22 -12.02 13.39
C SER A 91 -0.09 -12.24 11.88
N GLN A 92 -1.18 -12.05 11.12
CA GLN A 92 -1.13 -12.04 9.66
C GLN A 92 -0.31 -10.87 9.13
N LEU A 93 -0.48 -9.67 9.69
CA LEU A 93 0.31 -8.52 9.26
C LEU A 93 1.79 -8.65 9.66
N PHE A 94 2.07 -9.27 10.81
CA PHE A 94 3.39 -9.42 11.39
C PHE A 94 4.28 -10.41 10.65
N ILE A 95 3.71 -11.43 9.99
CA ILE A 95 4.51 -12.43 9.28
C ILE A 95 5.23 -11.82 8.07
N TYR A 96 4.71 -10.76 7.46
CA TYR A 96 5.30 -10.12 6.28
C TYR A 96 6.71 -9.55 6.50
N PRO A 97 6.92 -8.58 7.41
CA PRO A 97 8.26 -8.07 7.70
C PRO A 97 9.21 -9.16 8.19
N LEU A 98 8.70 -10.13 8.96
CA LEU A 98 9.51 -11.22 9.49
C LEU A 98 9.99 -12.14 8.35
N LEU A 99 9.08 -12.52 7.46
CA LEU A 99 9.38 -13.32 6.27
C LEU A 99 10.32 -12.57 5.33
N ALA A 100 10.13 -11.26 5.12
CA ALA A 100 11.05 -10.44 4.34
C ALA A 100 12.47 -10.47 4.90
N LEU A 101 12.66 -10.27 6.21
CA LEU A 101 13.98 -10.33 6.85
C LEU A 101 14.61 -11.72 6.74
N TYR A 102 13.82 -12.77 6.96
CA TYR A 102 14.29 -14.15 6.79
C TYR A 102 14.77 -14.41 5.36
N LEU A 103 13.98 -14.02 4.36
CA LEU A 103 14.33 -14.18 2.95
C LEU A 103 15.55 -13.35 2.58
N LEU A 104 15.66 -12.11 3.05
CA LEU A 104 16.83 -11.25 2.79
C LEU A 104 18.15 -11.85 3.32
N LYS A 105 18.10 -12.61 4.42
CA LYS A 105 19.29 -13.22 5.04
C LYS A 105 19.59 -14.61 4.49
N ASN A 106 18.56 -15.42 4.30
CA ASN A 106 18.69 -16.88 4.08
C ASN A 106 18.11 -17.33 2.72
N GLY A 107 17.34 -16.47 2.06
CA GLY A 107 16.66 -16.78 0.81
C GLY A 107 17.63 -16.85 -0.36
N ASN A 108 17.45 -17.86 -1.21
CA ASN A 108 18.11 -17.90 -2.51
C ASN A 108 17.50 -16.80 -3.41
N GLN A 109 18.34 -15.98 -4.05
CA GLN A 109 17.90 -14.93 -4.97
C GLN A 109 16.93 -15.43 -6.06
N LYS A 110 17.14 -16.64 -6.60
CA LYS A 110 16.23 -17.26 -7.57
C LYS A 110 14.83 -17.51 -6.99
N PHE A 111 14.75 -17.92 -5.73
CA PHE A 111 13.46 -18.12 -5.06
C PHE A 111 12.78 -16.79 -4.77
N ILE A 112 13.51 -15.82 -4.20
CA ILE A 112 12.97 -14.48 -3.92
C ILE A 112 12.42 -13.81 -5.19
N ARG A 113 13.18 -13.86 -6.28
CA ARG A 113 12.75 -13.32 -7.57
C ARG A 113 11.52 -14.03 -8.11
N ARG A 114 11.40 -15.35 -7.94
CA ARG A 114 10.17 -16.08 -8.31
C ARG A 114 8.96 -15.61 -7.51
N VAL A 115 9.07 -15.46 -6.19
CA VAL A 115 7.97 -14.94 -5.35
C VAL A 115 7.58 -13.53 -5.79
N PHE A 116 8.56 -12.64 -5.98
CA PHE A 116 8.30 -11.27 -6.46
C PHE A 116 7.57 -11.25 -7.81
N LEU A 117 8.01 -12.07 -8.76
CA LEU A 117 7.37 -12.15 -10.09
C LEU A 117 5.97 -12.78 -10.03
N ILE A 118 5.73 -13.76 -9.16
CA ILE A 118 4.39 -14.33 -8.95
C ILE A 118 3.43 -13.29 -8.40
N ILE A 119 3.85 -12.47 -7.43
CA ILE A 119 3.06 -11.34 -6.92
C ILE A 119 2.81 -10.30 -8.04
N GLY A 120 3.83 -9.98 -8.83
CA GLY A 120 3.67 -9.08 -9.97
C GLY A 120 2.66 -9.60 -11.00
N LEU A 121 2.72 -10.89 -11.32
CA LEU A 121 1.77 -11.54 -12.22
C LEU A 121 0.35 -11.57 -11.64
N SER A 122 0.20 -11.88 -10.34
CA SER A 122 -1.10 -11.87 -9.70
C SER A 122 -1.74 -10.47 -9.71
N TYR A 123 -0.94 -9.41 -9.55
CA TYR A 123 -1.43 -8.04 -9.73
C TYR A 123 -1.88 -7.73 -11.15
N MET A 124 -1.20 -8.24 -12.17
CA MET A 124 -1.66 -8.05 -13.55
C MET A 124 -2.96 -8.82 -13.84
N ILE A 125 -3.06 -10.06 -13.37
CA ILE A 125 -4.30 -10.86 -13.50
C ILE A 125 -5.45 -10.15 -12.79
N THR A 126 -5.26 -9.78 -11.52
CA THR A 126 -6.27 -9.06 -10.74
C THR A 126 -6.60 -7.70 -11.34
N GLY A 127 -5.63 -6.99 -11.93
CA GLY A 127 -5.88 -5.72 -12.61
C GLY A 127 -6.81 -5.88 -13.81
N ILE A 128 -6.57 -6.90 -14.64
CA ILE A 128 -7.41 -7.24 -15.79
C ILE A 128 -8.82 -7.64 -15.31
N THR A 129 -8.94 -8.55 -14.34
CA THR A 129 -10.26 -8.98 -13.83
C THR A 129 -11.01 -7.85 -13.15
N THR A 130 -10.32 -6.96 -12.45
CA THR A 130 -10.93 -5.75 -11.84
C THR A 130 -11.43 -4.80 -12.91
N TYR A 131 -10.65 -4.54 -13.96
CA TYR A 131 -11.07 -3.69 -15.07
C TYR A 131 -12.35 -4.23 -15.71
N TYR A 132 -12.35 -5.49 -16.14
CA TYR A 132 -13.54 -6.13 -16.72
C TYR A 132 -14.71 -6.19 -15.74
N GLY A 133 -14.44 -6.53 -14.48
CA GLY A 133 -15.45 -6.57 -13.42
C GLY A 133 -16.14 -5.23 -13.22
N CYS A 134 -15.40 -4.12 -13.25
CA CYS A 134 -15.97 -2.77 -13.12
C CYS A 134 -16.74 -2.32 -14.37
N GLN A 135 -16.50 -2.93 -15.55
CA GLN A 135 -17.34 -2.70 -16.72
C GLN A 135 -18.69 -3.43 -16.62
N ILE A 136 -18.71 -4.61 -16.00
CA ILE A 136 -19.94 -5.39 -15.78
C ILE A 136 -20.73 -4.85 -14.59
N PHE A 137 -20.01 -4.49 -13.52
CA PHE A 137 -20.55 -4.00 -12.27
C PHE A 137 -19.91 -2.63 -11.97
N PRO A 138 -20.48 -1.53 -12.49
CA PRO A 138 -20.00 -0.18 -12.20
C PRO A 138 -19.86 0.02 -10.69
N SER A 139 -18.81 0.72 -10.25
CA SER A 139 -18.49 0.94 -8.83
C SER A 139 -18.17 -0.28 -7.95
N ALA A 140 -18.13 -1.53 -8.47
CA ALA A 140 -17.89 -2.72 -7.63
C ALA A 140 -16.64 -2.65 -6.74
N SER A 141 -15.54 -2.05 -7.23
CA SER A 141 -14.32 -1.87 -6.41
C SER A 141 -14.54 -0.95 -5.19
N ARG A 142 -15.44 0.03 -5.31
CA ARG A 142 -15.85 0.98 -4.25
C ARG A 142 -16.86 0.35 -3.30
N ASP A 143 -17.81 -0.40 -3.84
CA ASP A 143 -18.84 -1.09 -3.05
C ASP A 143 -18.17 -2.06 -2.07
N ILE A 144 -17.20 -2.86 -2.52
CA ILE A 144 -16.40 -3.73 -1.66
C ILE A 144 -15.75 -2.96 -0.48
N ALA A 145 -15.38 -1.69 -0.68
CA ALA A 145 -14.76 -0.85 0.34
C ALA A 145 -15.77 -0.21 1.32
N ALA A 146 -17.03 -0.06 0.92
CA ALA A 146 -18.08 0.66 1.65
C ALA A 146 -18.86 -0.20 2.66
N GLN A 147 -18.24 -1.25 3.21
CA GLN A 147 -18.88 -2.18 4.18
C GLN A 147 -19.95 -3.13 3.59
N LEU A 148 -19.90 -3.40 2.28
CA LEU A 148 -20.81 -4.37 1.62
C LEU A 148 -20.85 -5.75 2.30
N ILE A 149 -19.76 -6.18 2.96
CA ILE A 149 -19.71 -7.46 3.69
C ILE A 149 -20.85 -7.58 4.72
N SER A 150 -21.23 -6.47 5.36
CA SER A 150 -22.31 -6.44 6.35
C SER A 150 -23.67 -6.10 5.76
N GLU A 151 -23.72 -5.36 4.65
CA GLU A 151 -24.96 -4.84 4.07
C GLU A 151 -25.53 -5.77 2.98
N ASP A 152 -24.68 -6.31 2.10
CA ASP A 152 -25.04 -7.27 1.06
C ASP A 152 -23.93 -8.35 0.86
N PRO A 153 -23.96 -9.42 1.68
CA PRO A 153 -22.97 -10.49 1.61
C PRO A 153 -22.96 -11.25 0.28
N GLU A 154 -24.09 -11.33 -0.42
CA GLU A 154 -24.21 -12.06 -1.69
C GLU A 154 -23.51 -11.29 -2.81
N GLN A 155 -23.75 -9.98 -2.89
CA GLN A 155 -23.07 -9.09 -3.82
C GLN A 155 -21.56 -9.05 -3.55
N TYR A 156 -21.15 -9.01 -2.28
CA TYR A 156 -19.74 -9.11 -1.91
C TYR A 156 -19.11 -10.44 -2.37
N ALA A 157 -19.77 -11.57 -2.12
CA ALA A 157 -19.31 -12.88 -2.56
C ALA A 157 -19.18 -12.95 -4.09
N MET A 158 -20.14 -12.37 -4.81
CA MET A 158 -20.09 -12.26 -6.26
C MET A 158 -18.83 -11.48 -6.69
N TYR A 159 -18.61 -10.26 -6.21
CA TYR A 159 -17.44 -9.47 -6.60
C TYR A 159 -16.10 -10.15 -6.32
N MET A 160 -15.98 -10.79 -5.16
CA MET A 160 -14.77 -11.51 -4.80
C MET A 160 -14.54 -12.75 -5.68
N SER A 161 -15.61 -13.45 -6.08
CA SER A 161 -15.51 -14.59 -7.01
C SER A 161 -15.05 -14.19 -8.42
N TYR A 162 -15.38 -12.96 -8.85
CA TYR A 162 -14.87 -12.35 -10.09
C TYR A 162 -13.44 -11.80 -9.96
N ASN A 163 -12.78 -12.01 -8.82
CA ASN A 163 -11.45 -11.48 -8.53
C ASN A 163 -11.37 -9.95 -8.70
N ILE A 164 -12.43 -9.22 -8.32
CA ILE A 164 -12.46 -7.76 -8.37
C ILE A 164 -11.64 -7.22 -7.19
N GLY A 165 -10.64 -6.41 -7.51
CA GLY A 165 -9.77 -5.77 -6.55
C GLY A 165 -10.51 -4.69 -5.76
N SER A 166 -10.39 -4.74 -4.44
CA SER A 166 -10.93 -3.72 -3.53
C SER A 166 -10.05 -2.46 -3.50
N PHE A 167 -10.48 -1.48 -2.72
CA PHE A 167 -9.67 -0.33 -2.31
C PHE A 167 -8.21 -0.70 -1.99
N SER A 168 -7.97 -1.71 -1.14
CA SER A 168 -6.60 -2.11 -0.78
C SER A 168 -5.77 -2.55 -1.98
N PHE A 169 -6.38 -3.17 -3.00
CA PHE A 169 -5.69 -3.58 -4.22
C PHE A 169 -5.31 -2.37 -5.10
N ILE A 170 -6.24 -1.44 -5.36
CA ILE A 170 -6.01 -0.27 -6.23
C ILE A 170 -4.82 0.56 -5.74
N TYR A 171 -4.78 0.87 -4.44
CA TYR A 171 -3.69 1.65 -3.87
C TYR A 171 -2.36 0.87 -3.84
N THR A 172 -2.40 -0.47 -3.84
CA THR A 172 -1.19 -1.30 -3.95
C THR A 172 -0.62 -1.27 -5.38
N LEU A 173 -1.45 -1.24 -6.41
CA LEU A 173 -1.00 -1.07 -7.79
C LEU A 173 -0.25 0.26 -7.96
N ILE A 174 -0.78 1.35 -7.41
CA ILE A 174 -0.12 2.67 -7.49
C ILE A 174 1.24 2.65 -6.80
N LEU A 175 1.33 2.06 -5.61
CA LEU A 175 2.60 1.99 -4.90
C LEU A 175 3.63 1.11 -5.60
N THR A 176 3.23 0.09 -6.35
CA THR A 176 4.20 -0.75 -7.08
C THR A 176 4.63 -0.13 -8.41
N LEU A 177 3.95 0.92 -8.89
CA LEU A 177 4.23 1.57 -10.17
C LEU A 177 5.66 2.15 -10.28
N PRO A 178 6.23 2.86 -9.28
CA PRO A 178 7.62 3.31 -9.34
C PRO A 178 8.63 2.15 -9.51
N LEU A 179 8.34 0.97 -8.94
CA LEU A 179 9.21 -0.21 -9.10
C LEU A 179 9.14 -0.76 -10.53
N LEU A 180 7.94 -0.79 -11.12
CA LEU A 180 7.73 -1.19 -12.51
C LEU A 180 8.43 -0.23 -13.48
N ILE A 181 8.33 1.08 -13.24
CA ILE A 181 9.03 2.11 -14.04
C ILE A 181 10.54 1.91 -13.97
N TYR A 182 11.11 1.68 -12.78
CA TYR A 182 12.52 1.33 -12.67
C TYR A 182 12.87 0.09 -13.49
N MET A 183 12.08 -0.99 -13.39
CA MET A 183 12.34 -2.22 -14.11
C MET A 183 12.35 -2.01 -15.63
N ILE A 184 11.49 -1.13 -16.16
CA ILE A 184 11.46 -0.76 -17.57
C ILE A 184 12.72 0.04 -17.94
N ARG A 185 13.00 1.12 -17.19
CA ARG A 185 14.12 2.03 -17.49
C ARG A 185 15.48 1.35 -17.35
N ASP A 186 15.60 0.39 -16.44
CA ASP A 186 16.80 -0.41 -16.22
C ASP A 186 16.81 -1.72 -17.03
N LYS A 187 15.86 -1.90 -17.95
CA LYS A 187 15.78 -3.07 -18.86
C LYS A 187 15.73 -4.42 -18.11
N ARG A 188 15.20 -4.44 -16.90
CA ARG A 188 14.95 -5.67 -16.10
C ARG A 188 13.72 -6.43 -16.59
N ILE A 189 12.83 -5.74 -17.31
CA ILE A 189 11.70 -6.28 -18.06
C ILE A 189 11.75 -5.75 -19.49
N ASN A 190 11.20 -6.50 -20.44
CA ASN A 190 11.02 -6.03 -21.81
C ASN A 190 10.12 -4.78 -21.83
N MET A 191 10.47 -3.78 -22.64
CA MET A 191 9.76 -2.51 -22.69
C MET A 191 8.28 -2.67 -23.08
N ILE A 192 7.97 -3.52 -24.07
CA ILE A 192 6.59 -3.74 -24.53
C ILE A 192 5.78 -4.38 -23.40
N ILE A 193 6.33 -5.42 -22.75
CA ILE A 193 5.67 -6.07 -21.62
C ILE A 193 5.46 -5.09 -20.46
N GLY A 194 6.47 -4.29 -20.13
CA GLY A 194 6.37 -3.29 -19.07
C GLY A 194 5.34 -2.19 -19.37
N LEU A 195 5.28 -1.69 -20.61
CA LEU A 195 4.26 -0.72 -21.03
C LEU A 195 2.86 -1.34 -21.03
N ALA A 196 2.71 -2.61 -21.41
CA ALA A 196 1.45 -3.33 -21.29
C ALA A 196 1.00 -3.46 -19.81
N CYS A 197 1.93 -3.75 -18.89
CA CYS A 197 1.64 -3.76 -17.45
C CYS A 197 1.18 -2.38 -16.96
N ILE A 198 1.83 -1.29 -17.40
CA ILE A 198 1.41 0.08 -17.05
C ILE A 198 0.02 0.38 -17.61
N PHE A 199 -0.24 -0.01 -18.85
CA PHE A 199 -1.56 0.17 -19.46
C PHE A 199 -2.65 -0.54 -18.65
N ILE A 200 -2.42 -1.78 -18.22
CA ILE A 200 -3.35 -2.49 -17.32
C ILE A 200 -3.58 -1.69 -16.03
N VAL A 201 -2.51 -1.23 -15.38
CA VAL A 201 -2.64 -0.42 -14.15
C VAL A 201 -3.45 0.85 -14.37
N VAL A 202 -3.22 1.58 -15.46
CA VAL A 202 -3.96 2.80 -15.81
C VAL A 202 -5.44 2.48 -16.02
N MET A 203 -5.76 1.47 -16.84
CA MET A 203 -7.15 1.08 -17.13
C MET A 203 -7.87 0.63 -15.86
N THR A 204 -7.22 -0.16 -15.00
CA THR A 204 -7.80 -0.58 -13.72
C THR A 204 -8.11 0.62 -12.81
N ILE A 205 -7.19 1.59 -12.70
CA ILE A 205 -7.39 2.76 -11.84
C ILE A 205 -8.53 3.63 -12.37
N LEU A 206 -8.59 3.87 -13.69
CA LEU A 206 -9.69 4.61 -14.30
C LEU A 206 -11.03 3.94 -14.04
N ALA A 207 -11.14 2.62 -14.25
CA ALA A 207 -12.37 1.86 -14.02
C ALA A 207 -12.77 1.76 -12.53
N SER A 208 -11.84 2.00 -11.61
CA SER A 208 -12.11 1.97 -10.16
C SER A 208 -12.64 3.29 -9.58
N GLU A 209 -12.59 4.37 -10.36
CA GLU A 209 -13.23 5.67 -10.04
C GLU A 209 -12.78 6.33 -8.73
N TYR A 210 -11.61 5.96 -8.20
CA TYR A 210 -11.02 6.60 -7.01
C TYR A 210 -10.22 7.86 -7.39
N ALA A 211 -10.73 9.04 -7.05
CA ALA A 211 -10.07 10.32 -7.36
C ALA A 211 -8.63 10.42 -6.80
N THR A 212 -8.40 10.00 -5.55
CA THR A 212 -7.06 10.00 -4.96
C THR A 212 -6.13 9.02 -5.68
N ALA A 213 -6.65 7.87 -6.13
CA ALA A 213 -5.86 6.90 -6.88
C ALA A 213 -5.38 7.49 -8.22
N LEU A 214 -6.28 8.21 -8.93
CA LEU A 214 -5.97 8.90 -10.18
C LEU A 214 -4.90 9.98 -10.02
N LEU A 215 -4.97 10.79 -8.95
CA LEU A 215 -3.95 11.80 -8.66
C LEU A 215 -2.56 11.16 -8.48
N PHE A 216 -2.47 10.11 -7.66
CA PHE A 216 -1.18 9.46 -7.39
C PHE A 216 -0.68 8.58 -8.54
N LEU A 217 -1.56 8.12 -9.43
CA LEU A 217 -1.17 7.53 -10.71
C LEU A 217 -0.33 8.53 -11.52
N ILE A 218 -0.81 9.77 -11.66
CA ILE A 218 -0.09 10.83 -12.38
C ILE A 218 1.27 11.10 -11.71
N VAL A 219 1.29 11.25 -10.38
CA VAL A 219 2.54 11.47 -9.61
C VAL A 219 3.55 10.34 -9.82
N CYS A 220 3.11 9.07 -9.78
CA CYS A 220 3.99 7.94 -10.01
C CYS A 220 4.48 7.87 -11.46
N LEU A 221 3.63 8.18 -12.45
CA LEU A 221 4.02 8.22 -13.87
C LEU A 221 5.05 9.33 -14.17
N MET A 222 5.06 10.41 -13.41
CA MET A 222 6.09 11.45 -13.54
C MET A 222 7.52 10.91 -13.31
N ALA A 223 7.67 9.74 -12.68
CA ALA A 223 8.97 9.08 -12.51
C ALA A 223 9.66 8.73 -13.84
N PHE A 224 8.94 8.69 -14.97
CA PHE A 224 9.55 8.56 -16.30
C PHE A 224 10.40 9.77 -16.68
N PHE A 225 10.01 10.96 -16.26
CA PHE A 225 10.68 12.22 -16.60
C PHE A 225 11.81 12.58 -15.65
N LEU A 226 11.90 11.90 -14.50
CA LEU A 226 13.04 12.06 -13.58
C LEU A 226 14.33 11.49 -14.20
N PRO A 227 15.52 11.91 -13.73
CA PRO A 227 16.77 11.22 -14.06
C PRO A 227 16.67 9.72 -13.84
N LYS A 228 17.33 8.91 -14.68
CA LYS A 228 17.23 7.43 -14.60
C LYS A 228 17.54 6.92 -13.20
N TYR A 229 18.57 7.49 -12.59
CA TYR A 229 18.97 7.23 -11.21
C TYR A 229 18.89 8.55 -10.46
N PHE A 230 18.19 8.53 -9.33
CA PHE A 230 18.01 9.68 -8.44
C PHE A 230 17.99 9.16 -7.00
N GLY A 231 18.28 10.04 -6.05
CA GLY A 231 18.40 9.70 -4.63
C GLY A 231 17.62 10.64 -3.74
N GLN A 232 18.05 10.75 -2.48
CA GLN A 232 17.34 11.56 -1.46
C GLN A 232 17.29 13.03 -1.82
N LYS A 233 18.38 13.56 -2.41
CA LYS A 233 18.48 14.98 -2.77
C LYS A 233 17.40 15.35 -3.78
N GLU A 234 17.24 14.56 -4.82
CA GLU A 234 16.22 14.78 -5.85
C GLU A 234 14.81 14.61 -5.30
N ILE A 235 14.58 13.66 -4.38
CA ILE A 235 13.29 13.52 -3.68
C ILE A 235 12.96 14.79 -2.88
N VAL A 236 13.93 15.38 -2.17
CA VAL A 236 13.70 16.64 -1.45
C VAL A 236 13.30 17.75 -2.42
N TRP A 237 13.96 17.85 -3.57
CA TRP A 237 13.59 18.82 -4.61
C TRP A 237 12.21 18.54 -5.21
N ILE A 238 11.79 17.28 -5.36
CA ILE A 238 10.43 16.93 -5.78
C ILE A 238 9.42 17.41 -4.73
N ILE A 239 9.68 17.21 -3.44
CA ILE A 239 8.77 17.68 -2.36
C ILE A 239 8.65 19.20 -2.40
N VAL A 240 9.78 19.91 -2.44
CA VAL A 240 9.81 21.38 -2.48
C VAL A 240 9.13 21.88 -3.75
N GLY A 241 9.44 21.29 -4.90
CA GLY A 241 8.84 21.63 -6.19
C GLY A 241 7.33 21.41 -6.18
N THR A 242 6.84 20.28 -5.68
CA THR A 242 5.40 20.01 -5.54
C THR A 242 4.73 20.99 -4.59
N ALA A 243 5.37 21.37 -3.48
CA ALA A 243 4.82 22.38 -2.56
C ALA A 243 4.72 23.76 -3.22
N VAL A 244 5.76 24.17 -3.97
CA VAL A 244 5.75 25.44 -4.73
C VAL A 244 4.69 25.40 -5.83
N LEU A 245 4.60 24.31 -6.60
CA LEU A 245 3.58 24.12 -7.63
C LEU A 245 2.17 24.11 -7.03
N TYR A 246 1.97 23.51 -5.86
CA TYR A 246 0.68 23.52 -5.19
C TYR A 246 0.26 24.94 -4.76
N VAL A 247 1.19 25.75 -4.27
CA VAL A 247 0.89 27.13 -3.83
C VAL A 247 0.70 28.07 -5.03
N ALA A 248 1.60 28.01 -6.01
CA ALA A 248 1.63 28.95 -7.14
C ALA A 248 0.79 28.51 -8.35
N GLY A 249 0.49 27.21 -8.47
CA GLY A 249 -0.12 26.60 -9.65
C GLY A 249 -1.60 26.25 -9.50
N LYS A 250 -2.29 26.67 -8.43
CA LYS A 250 -3.70 26.30 -8.16
C LYS A 250 -4.62 26.53 -9.37
N GLN A 251 -4.59 27.73 -9.94
CA GLN A 251 -5.40 28.08 -11.12
C GLN A 251 -5.03 27.24 -12.35
N PHE A 252 -3.73 27.02 -12.58
CA PHE A 252 -3.26 26.18 -13.68
C PHE A 252 -3.79 24.74 -13.56
N PHE A 253 -3.69 24.13 -12.38
CA PHE A 253 -4.21 22.78 -12.15
C PHE A 253 -5.73 22.72 -12.25
N GLY A 254 -6.45 23.71 -11.74
CA GLY A 254 -7.90 23.84 -11.91
C GLY A 254 -8.32 23.78 -13.38
N HIS A 255 -7.76 24.66 -14.21
CA HIS A 255 -8.05 24.68 -15.65
C HIS A 255 -7.60 23.41 -16.37
N ALA A 256 -6.46 22.81 -15.98
CA ALA A 256 -5.96 21.59 -16.59
C ALA A 256 -6.90 20.40 -16.34
N PHE A 257 -7.36 20.24 -15.09
CA PHE A 257 -8.32 19.18 -14.76
C PHE A 257 -9.69 19.42 -15.38
N GLU A 258 -10.15 20.67 -15.44
CA GLU A 258 -11.40 21.01 -16.13
C GLU A 258 -11.33 20.69 -17.63
N SER A 259 -10.20 21.00 -18.27
CA SER A 259 -9.96 20.66 -19.67
C SER A 259 -9.96 19.14 -19.90
N LEU A 260 -9.41 18.37 -18.96
CA LEU A 260 -9.46 16.90 -19.02
C LEU A 260 -10.88 16.38 -18.86
N ALA A 261 -11.66 16.92 -17.92
CA ALA A 261 -13.05 16.54 -17.71
C ALA A 261 -13.88 16.67 -19.00
N ASN A 262 -13.69 17.78 -19.73
CA ASN A 262 -14.42 18.09 -20.96
C ASN A 262 -14.04 17.23 -22.18
N VAL A 263 -12.92 16.50 -22.13
CA VAL A 263 -12.43 15.67 -23.26
C VAL A 263 -12.65 14.18 -23.02
N VAL A 264 -12.87 13.77 -21.76
CA VAL A 264 -13.05 12.37 -21.40
C VAL A 264 -14.50 11.94 -21.68
N THR A 265 -14.67 10.80 -22.35
CA THR A 265 -15.99 10.29 -22.74
C THR A 265 -16.75 9.60 -21.62
N SER A 266 -16.06 9.12 -20.59
CA SER A 266 -16.69 8.51 -19.42
C SER A 266 -17.16 9.60 -18.47
N GLU A 267 -18.48 9.72 -18.30
CA GLU A 267 -19.11 10.68 -17.39
C GLU A 267 -18.50 10.59 -15.99
N THR A 268 -18.40 9.38 -15.42
CA THR A 268 -17.83 9.22 -14.07
C THR A 268 -16.38 9.70 -13.95
N VAL A 269 -15.55 9.46 -14.97
CA VAL A 269 -14.16 9.91 -14.95
C VAL A 269 -14.08 11.42 -15.18
N ALA A 270 -14.96 11.98 -16.03
CA ALA A 270 -15.11 13.41 -16.22
C ALA A 270 -15.48 14.09 -14.89
N ASP A 271 -16.44 13.54 -14.15
CA ASP A 271 -16.84 14.02 -12.82
C ASP A 271 -15.67 13.99 -11.83
N ARG A 272 -14.79 12.98 -11.90
CA ARG A 272 -13.59 12.94 -11.04
C ARG A 272 -12.57 14.01 -11.40
N PHE A 273 -12.38 14.29 -12.69
CA PHE A 273 -11.54 15.39 -13.11
C PHE A 273 -12.15 16.75 -12.76
N HIS A 274 -13.45 16.92 -12.93
CA HIS A 274 -14.17 18.13 -12.53
C HIS A 274 -14.04 18.37 -11.02
N ASN A 275 -14.26 17.35 -10.19
CA ASN A 275 -14.07 17.44 -8.74
C ASN A 275 -12.63 17.86 -8.35
N LEU A 276 -11.61 17.38 -9.08
CA LEU A 276 -10.23 17.84 -8.89
C LEU A 276 -10.06 19.29 -9.34
N ALA A 277 -10.68 19.69 -10.45
CA ALA A 277 -10.65 21.06 -10.95
C ALA A 277 -11.19 22.05 -9.92
N VAL A 278 -12.38 21.76 -9.38
CA VAL A 278 -13.05 22.55 -8.35
C VAL A 278 -12.20 22.63 -7.06
N PHE A 279 -11.61 21.51 -6.63
CA PHE A 279 -10.70 21.49 -5.48
C PHE A 279 -9.49 22.43 -5.66
N PHE A 280 -8.93 22.51 -6.87
CA PHE A 280 -7.79 23.37 -7.16
C PHE A 280 -8.17 24.83 -7.45
N SER A 281 -9.34 25.10 -8.05
CA SER A 281 -9.83 26.46 -8.30
C SER A 281 -10.29 27.17 -7.03
N GLY A 282 -10.70 26.42 -6.01
CA GLY A 282 -11.20 26.97 -4.75
C GLY A 282 -12.63 27.51 -4.84
N GLU A 283 -13.34 27.20 -5.92
CA GLU A 283 -14.77 27.49 -6.05
C GLU A 283 -15.55 26.47 -5.22
N THR A 284 -16.29 26.92 -4.22
CA THR A 284 -17.02 26.04 -3.29
C THR A 284 -18.45 25.73 -3.73
N ASP A 285 -18.95 26.43 -4.74
CA ASP A 285 -20.39 26.50 -4.99
C ASP A 285 -20.95 25.33 -5.81
N ASN A 286 -20.09 24.47 -6.37
CA ASN A 286 -20.47 23.27 -7.13
C ASN A 286 -19.59 22.04 -6.77
N VAL A 287 -19.16 21.94 -5.51
CA VAL A 287 -18.43 20.76 -5.06
C VAL A 287 -19.43 19.62 -4.86
N ASP A 288 -19.41 18.66 -5.79
CA ASP A 288 -20.19 17.44 -5.67
C ASP A 288 -19.86 16.74 -4.33
N GLY A 289 -20.89 16.20 -3.65
CA GLY A 289 -20.89 15.90 -2.20
C GLY A 289 -19.78 14.97 -1.65
N ASP A 290 -18.93 14.39 -2.48
CA ASP A 290 -17.80 13.52 -2.11
C ASP A 290 -16.61 14.27 -1.48
N VAL A 291 -16.34 15.54 -1.85
CA VAL A 291 -15.18 16.29 -1.31
C VAL A 291 -15.52 16.99 0.01
N GLU A 292 -16.71 17.60 0.11
CA GLU A 292 -17.19 18.22 1.35
C GLU A 292 -17.38 17.16 2.45
N SER A 293 -18.01 16.03 2.13
CA SER A 293 -18.17 14.92 3.07
C SER A 293 -16.83 14.38 3.58
N ARG A 294 -15.81 14.28 2.71
CA ARG A 294 -14.45 13.89 3.12
C ARG A 294 -13.81 14.89 4.07
N MET A 295 -14.00 16.19 3.82
CA MET A 295 -13.46 17.22 4.70
C MET A 295 -14.13 17.18 6.09
N ASP A 296 -15.43 16.91 6.14
CA ASP A 296 -16.15 16.70 7.39
C ASP A 296 -15.65 15.49 8.18
N LEU A 297 -15.34 14.39 7.48
CA LEU A 297 -14.77 13.20 8.10
C LEU A 297 -13.37 13.47 8.66
N TYR A 298 -12.53 14.24 7.96
CA TYR A 298 -11.24 14.68 8.52
C TYR A 298 -11.42 15.61 9.73
N ASN A 299 -12.36 16.55 9.65
CA ASN A 299 -12.69 17.46 10.74
C ASN A 299 -13.22 16.70 11.96
N LEU A 300 -13.93 15.59 11.78
CA LEU A 300 -14.37 14.73 12.88
C LEU A 300 -13.18 14.16 13.65
N SER A 301 -12.18 13.63 12.95
CA SER A 301 -10.95 13.09 13.56
C SER A 301 -10.12 14.17 14.26
N ILE A 302 -10.04 15.37 13.66
CA ILE A 302 -9.36 16.53 14.27
C ILE A 302 -10.09 16.97 15.56
N LYS A 303 -11.43 17.08 15.52
CA LYS A 303 -12.24 17.41 16.71
C LYS A 303 -12.07 16.34 17.79
N ALA A 304 -11.97 15.06 17.44
CA ALA A 304 -11.71 13.99 18.39
C ALA A 304 -10.35 14.15 19.09
N PHE A 305 -9.30 14.51 18.35
CA PHE A 305 -7.99 14.81 18.92
C PHE A 305 -8.07 15.94 19.97
N PHE A 306 -8.71 17.07 19.64
CA PHE A 306 -8.80 18.20 20.58
C PHE A 306 -9.65 17.90 21.83
N LYS A 307 -10.51 16.88 21.80
CA LYS A 307 -11.24 16.41 22.99
C LYS A 307 -10.37 15.61 23.97
N SER A 308 -9.38 14.88 23.47
CA SER A 308 -8.44 14.11 24.30
C SER A 308 -7.04 14.08 23.68
N PRO A 309 -6.28 15.20 23.75
CA PRO A 309 -5.09 15.38 22.93
C PRO A 309 -3.90 14.52 23.37
N LEU A 310 -3.78 14.17 24.65
CA LEU A 310 -2.62 13.41 25.14
C LEU A 310 -2.79 11.90 24.93
N TRP A 311 -3.92 11.36 25.38
CA TRP A 311 -4.15 9.92 25.50
C TRP A 311 -5.23 9.41 24.54
N GLY A 312 -5.98 10.28 23.88
CA GLY A 312 -7.10 9.86 23.06
C GLY A 312 -8.23 9.24 23.89
N SER A 313 -9.10 8.46 23.24
CA SER A 313 -10.23 7.78 23.87
C SER A 313 -10.60 6.55 23.08
N SER A 314 -10.85 5.43 23.75
CA SER A 314 -11.36 4.20 23.12
C SER A 314 -12.74 4.39 22.49
N ASN A 315 -13.50 5.41 22.93
CA ASN A 315 -14.80 5.78 22.40
C ASN A 315 -14.74 6.98 21.44
N ALA A 316 -13.54 7.36 20.96
CA ALA A 316 -13.38 8.46 20.03
C ALA A 316 -14.10 8.18 18.71
N LYS A 317 -15.09 9.02 18.37
CA LYS A 317 -15.69 9.04 17.04
C LYS A 317 -14.74 9.74 16.08
N VAL A 318 -14.20 8.99 15.12
CA VAL A 318 -13.30 9.49 14.06
C VAL A 318 -13.91 9.24 12.69
N GLY A 319 -13.45 9.97 11.67
CA GLY A 319 -13.98 9.91 10.32
C GLY A 319 -13.72 8.60 9.56
N GLY A 320 -12.68 7.85 9.90
CA GLY A 320 -12.40 6.55 9.26
C GLY A 320 -11.89 6.67 7.82
N HIS A 321 -11.40 7.84 7.43
CA HIS A 321 -10.99 8.17 6.06
C HIS A 321 -9.52 8.61 5.97
N SER A 322 -8.78 8.69 7.07
CA SER A 322 -7.37 9.08 7.09
C SER A 322 -6.67 8.30 8.18
N PHE A 323 -5.79 7.37 7.81
CA PHE A 323 -5.07 6.57 8.77
C PHE A 323 -4.33 7.46 9.80
N MET A 324 -3.69 8.53 9.35
CA MET A 324 -2.97 9.45 10.24
C MET A 324 -3.92 10.22 11.15
N LEU A 325 -4.95 10.89 10.61
CA LEU A 325 -5.84 11.73 11.42
C LEU A 325 -6.73 10.88 12.33
N ASP A 326 -7.18 9.71 11.89
CA ASP A 326 -8.01 8.82 12.68
C ASP A 326 -7.23 8.26 13.88
N ASN A 327 -5.99 7.83 13.67
CA ASN A 327 -5.14 7.37 14.77
C ASN A 327 -4.73 8.52 15.72
N LEU A 328 -4.54 9.73 15.20
CA LEU A 328 -4.34 10.93 16.01
C LEU A 328 -5.59 11.25 16.85
N GLY A 329 -6.79 11.14 16.26
CA GLY A 329 -8.06 11.36 16.95
C GLY A 329 -8.36 10.28 18.00
N ARG A 330 -8.04 9.02 17.71
CA ARG A 330 -8.27 7.88 18.63
C ARG A 330 -7.30 7.84 19.79
N TYR A 331 -6.02 8.11 19.56
CA TYR A 331 -4.96 7.86 20.54
C TYR A 331 -4.20 9.14 20.95
N GLY A 332 -4.60 10.32 20.47
CA GLY A 332 -3.92 11.57 20.80
C GLY A 332 -2.46 11.61 20.33
N LEU A 333 -1.62 12.31 21.09
CA LEU A 333 -0.17 12.38 20.86
C LEU A 333 0.51 11.02 20.99
N LEU A 334 -0.04 10.06 21.77
CA LEU A 334 0.49 8.70 21.78
C LEU A 334 0.38 8.04 20.40
N GLY A 335 -0.75 8.24 19.71
CA GLY A 335 -0.94 7.78 18.33
C GLY A 335 0.10 8.37 17.39
N LEU A 336 0.35 9.68 17.49
CA LEU A 336 1.39 10.35 16.71
C LEU A 336 2.78 9.77 16.97
N ILE A 337 3.16 9.57 18.24
CA ILE A 337 4.44 8.97 18.63
C ILE A 337 4.56 7.55 18.05
N ALA A 338 3.52 6.72 18.17
CA ALA A 338 3.50 5.38 17.60
C ALA A 338 3.68 5.42 16.07
N MET A 339 2.96 6.27 15.35
CA MET A 339 3.11 6.42 13.90
C MET A 339 4.52 6.86 13.51
N ILE A 340 5.12 7.82 14.22
CA ILE A 340 6.51 8.24 14.00
C ILE A 340 7.47 7.06 14.20
N ILE A 341 7.31 6.30 15.29
CA ILE A 341 8.12 5.11 15.57
C ILE A 341 7.96 4.08 14.44
N MET A 342 6.73 3.79 14.04
CA MET A 342 6.38 2.86 12.97
C MET A 342 7.08 3.22 11.66
N TYR A 343 6.83 4.40 11.10
CA TYR A 343 7.39 4.80 9.81
C TYR A 343 8.91 5.01 9.86
N ARG A 344 9.44 5.58 10.95
CA ARG A 344 10.90 5.73 11.13
C ARG A 344 11.58 4.36 11.20
N ARG A 345 10.96 3.38 11.87
CA ARG A 345 11.52 2.04 11.98
C ARG A 345 11.46 1.31 10.64
N MET A 346 10.34 1.36 9.93
CA MET A 346 10.23 0.81 8.57
C MET A 346 11.30 1.37 7.65
N PHE A 347 11.46 2.70 7.62
CA PHE A 347 12.47 3.34 6.77
C PHE A 347 13.90 2.90 7.13
N LYS A 348 14.25 2.89 8.42
CA LYS A 348 15.57 2.45 8.88
C LYS A 348 15.84 0.98 8.60
N ALA A 349 14.82 0.14 8.68
CA ALA A 349 14.90 -1.31 8.49
C ALA A 349 15.10 -1.69 7.03
N PHE A 350 14.26 -1.16 6.14
CA PHE A 350 14.15 -1.66 4.78
C PHE A 350 14.72 -0.68 3.73
N PHE A 351 14.63 0.63 3.95
CA PHE A 351 14.97 1.60 2.91
C PHE A 351 16.39 2.15 3.08
N LYS A 352 16.75 2.64 4.27
CA LYS A 352 18.05 3.28 4.54
C LYS A 352 19.27 2.42 4.16
N PRO A 353 19.30 1.09 4.38
CA PRO A 353 20.47 0.27 4.03
C PRO A 353 20.79 0.24 2.52
N CYS A 354 19.87 0.70 1.68
CA CYS A 354 19.96 0.61 0.23
C CYS A 354 20.29 1.94 -0.45
N ALA A 355 20.75 2.95 0.31
CA ALA A 355 20.95 4.30 -0.18
C ALA A 355 21.88 4.43 -1.41
N GLN A 356 22.79 3.48 -1.61
CA GLN A 356 23.75 3.46 -2.71
C GLN A 356 23.25 2.69 -3.95
N GLN A 357 22.04 2.15 -3.92
CA GLN A 357 21.51 1.33 -5.01
C GLN A 357 20.86 2.21 -6.09
N LYS A 358 20.97 1.81 -7.35
CA LYS A 358 20.42 2.54 -8.51
C LYS A 358 18.90 2.78 -8.44
N TRP A 359 18.16 1.85 -7.85
CA TRP A 359 16.71 1.91 -7.66
C TRP A 359 16.29 2.71 -6.41
N TYR A 360 17.23 3.30 -5.67
CA TYR A 360 16.95 3.92 -4.39
C TYR A 360 15.94 5.08 -4.46
N GLY A 361 16.04 5.95 -5.47
CA GLY A 361 15.06 7.02 -5.67
C GLY A 361 13.62 6.52 -5.83
N TYR A 362 13.42 5.42 -6.55
CA TYR A 362 12.09 4.85 -6.81
C TYR A 362 11.44 4.30 -5.54
N ILE A 363 12.20 3.62 -4.68
CA ILE A 363 11.67 3.15 -3.39
C ILE A 363 11.39 4.33 -2.44
N CYS A 364 12.15 5.42 -2.51
CA CYS A 364 11.91 6.63 -1.72
C CYS A 364 10.66 7.36 -2.19
N LEU A 365 10.45 7.46 -3.50
CA LEU A 365 9.21 7.99 -4.08
C LEU A 365 8.00 7.15 -3.63
N LEU A 366 8.10 5.83 -3.72
CA LEU A 366 7.08 4.90 -3.22
C LEU A 366 6.77 5.12 -1.74
N PHE A 367 7.80 5.22 -0.89
CA PHE A 367 7.63 5.47 0.54
C PHE A 367 6.92 6.80 0.82
N LEU A 368 7.24 7.85 0.05
CA LEU A 368 6.57 9.15 0.13
C LEU A 368 5.09 9.06 -0.29
N VAL A 369 4.79 8.38 -1.39
CA VAL A 369 3.41 8.15 -1.84
C VAL A 369 2.63 7.34 -0.78
N ALA A 370 3.25 6.34 -0.16
CA ALA A 370 2.63 5.55 0.91
C ALA A 370 2.32 6.39 2.16
N LEU A 371 3.20 7.32 2.53
CA LEU A 371 2.93 8.29 3.59
C LEU A 371 1.77 9.20 3.22
N ALA A 372 1.75 9.73 1.99
CA ALA A 372 0.66 10.60 1.54
C ALA A 372 -0.69 9.85 1.51
N PHE A 373 -0.71 8.57 1.12
CA PHE A 373 -1.88 7.72 1.27
C PHE A 373 -2.32 7.55 2.71
N ALA A 374 -1.40 7.34 3.66
CA ALA A 374 -1.77 7.25 5.06
C ALA A 374 -2.41 8.56 5.60
N PHE A 375 -2.06 9.71 5.04
CA PHE A 375 -2.71 10.99 5.36
C PHE A 375 -4.07 11.16 4.70
N LEU A 376 -4.23 10.76 3.45
CA LEU A 376 -5.44 11.05 2.66
C LEU A 376 -6.46 9.90 2.67
N ASN A 377 -6.08 8.74 3.18
CA ASN A 377 -6.87 7.52 3.09
C ASN A 377 -6.65 6.64 4.33
N PRO A 378 -7.61 5.74 4.67
CA PRO A 378 -7.50 4.85 5.82
C PRO A 378 -6.60 3.63 5.50
N LYS A 379 -5.37 3.86 5.05
CA LYS A 379 -4.43 2.79 4.65
C LYS A 379 -2.99 3.05 5.08
N ASP A 380 -2.42 2.11 5.83
CA ASP A 380 -1.02 2.14 6.30
C ASP A 380 0.03 1.69 5.26
N ASN A 381 -0.39 0.89 4.27
CA ASN A 381 0.41 0.28 3.23
C ASN A 381 1.53 -0.66 3.71
N LEU A 382 1.36 -1.28 4.89
CA LEU A 382 2.40 -2.06 5.56
C LEU A 382 2.98 -3.18 4.68
N ILE A 383 2.12 -4.02 4.06
CA ILE A 383 2.53 -5.15 3.23
C ILE A 383 3.46 -4.72 2.09
N VAL A 384 3.16 -3.59 1.44
CA VAL A 384 3.99 -3.08 0.34
C VAL A 384 5.36 -2.66 0.87
N LEU A 385 5.39 -1.88 1.95
CA LEU A 385 6.60 -1.30 2.52
C LEU A 385 7.51 -2.35 3.18
N THR A 386 6.95 -3.41 3.74
CA THR A 386 7.70 -4.39 4.54
C THR A 386 7.86 -5.76 3.88
N PHE A 387 7.21 -6.01 2.74
CA PHE A 387 7.35 -7.28 2.03
C PHE A 387 7.67 -7.10 0.55
N ILE A 388 6.82 -6.39 -0.21
CA ILE A 388 6.99 -6.26 -1.66
C ILE A 388 8.28 -5.50 -1.99
N VAL A 389 8.50 -4.36 -1.32
CA VAL A 389 9.72 -3.57 -1.50
C VAL A 389 10.95 -4.41 -1.13
N PRO A 390 11.07 -5.02 0.06
CA PRO A 390 12.17 -5.94 0.36
C PRO A 390 12.41 -7.07 -0.65
N LEU A 391 11.36 -7.69 -1.19
CA LEU A 391 11.50 -8.72 -2.23
C LEU A 391 12.07 -8.14 -3.53
N PHE A 392 11.61 -6.95 -3.94
CA PHE A 392 12.17 -6.23 -5.08
C PHE A 392 13.65 -5.92 -4.86
N MET A 393 14.00 -5.36 -3.69
CA MET A 393 15.36 -5.01 -3.31
C MET A 393 16.30 -6.22 -3.38
N ALA A 394 15.87 -7.36 -2.85
CA ALA A 394 16.63 -8.60 -2.86
C ALA A 394 16.78 -9.18 -4.28
N SER A 395 15.76 -9.02 -5.12
CA SER A 395 15.75 -9.53 -6.50
C SER A 395 16.73 -8.77 -7.40
N TYR A 396 16.88 -7.47 -7.17
CA TYR A 396 17.68 -6.56 -8.00
C TYR A 396 18.83 -5.89 -7.23
N LYS A 397 19.28 -6.51 -6.13
CA LYS A 397 20.45 -6.05 -5.40
C LYS A 397 21.66 -6.15 -6.33
N GLU A 398 22.33 -5.02 -6.53
CA GLU A 398 23.61 -5.00 -7.23
C GLU A 398 24.73 -5.11 -6.19
N GLU A 399 25.73 -5.94 -6.48
CA GLU A 399 26.97 -5.94 -5.71
C GLU A 399 27.63 -4.57 -5.89
N LEU A 400 27.80 -3.84 -4.79
CA LEU A 400 28.55 -2.61 -4.79
C LEU A 400 30.00 -2.98 -5.11
N GLN A 401 30.50 -2.58 -6.28
CA GLN A 401 31.94 -2.55 -6.52
C GLN A 401 32.51 -1.56 -5.49
N ALA A 402 33.28 -2.10 -4.55
CA ALA A 402 33.92 -1.36 -3.47
C ALA A 402 34.97 -0.39 -4.03
#